data_AF-A0A323TZ92-F1
#
_entry.id   AF-A0A323TZ92-F1
#
_cell.length_a   1.000
_cell.length_b   1.000
_cell.length_c   1.000
_cell.angle_alpha   90.00
_cell.angle_beta   90.00
_cell.angle_gamma   90.00
#
_symmetry.space_group_name_H-M   'P 1'
#
loop_
_entity.id
_entity.type
_entity.pdbx_description
1 polymer ?
#
loop_
_entity_poly.entity_id
_entity_poly.type
_entity_poly.pdbx_seq_one_letter_code
_entity_poly.pdbx_strand_id
1 'polypeptide(L)' 'MNNKNRTIITLVCSLLILAVGMFKILTELLPSMSLFVAYIFVITGLIGVVANGMTLRKLQTN' A
#
# COMPACT_ATOMS: atom_id res chain seq x y z
N MET A 1 10.75 -10.21 16.88
CA MET A 1 10.83 -9.31 15.70
C MET A 1 10.80 -7.88 16.19
N ASN A 2 11.76 -7.04 15.79
CA ASN A 2 11.83 -5.67 16.31
C ASN A 2 10.64 -4.84 15.79
N ASN A 3 10.02 -4.04 16.66
CA ASN A 3 8.77 -3.28 16.36
C ASN A 3 8.94 -2.37 15.13
N LYS A 4 10.17 -1.89 14.94
CA LYS A 4 10.63 -1.08 13.82
C LYS A 4 10.60 -1.86 12.50
N ASN A 5 11.17 -3.08 12.47
CA ASN A 5 11.14 -3.95 11.29
C ASN A 5 9.72 -4.37 10.92
N ARG A 6 8.85 -4.63 11.91
CA ARG A 6 7.44 -4.95 11.66
C ARG A 6 6.72 -3.83 10.92
N THR A 7 6.97 -2.59 11.31
CA THR A 7 6.35 -1.40 10.71
C THR A 7 6.85 -1.13 9.29
N ILE A 8 8.14 -1.38 9.03
CA ILE A 8 8.72 -1.24 7.69
C ILE A 8 8.14 -2.31 6.74
N ILE A 9 8.01 -3.55 7.21
CA ILE A 9 7.42 -4.64 6.40
C ILE A 9 5.95 -4.34 6.08
N THR A 10 5.15 -3.82 7.02
CA THR A 10 3.75 -3.45 6.75
C THR A 10 3.63 -2.25 5.80
N LEU A 11 4.58 -1.32 5.85
CA LEU A 11 4.66 -0.19 4.91
C LEU A 11 4.98 -0.67 3.48
N VAL A 12 5.98 -1.55 3.35
CA VAL A 12 6.36 -2.16 2.05
C VAL A 12 5.20 -2.97 1.47
N CYS A 13 4.49 -3.72 2.31
CA CYS A 13 3.32 -4.49 1.89
C CYS A 13 2.18 -3.59 1.38
N SER A 14 1.92 -2.47 2.07
CA SER A 14 0.92 -1.48 1.63
C SER A 14 1.33 -0.77 0.33
N LEU A 15 2.62 -0.48 0.15
CA LEU A 15 3.17 0.07 -1.09
C LEU A 15 3.05 -0.91 -2.26
N LEU A 16 3.29 -2.21 -2.04
CA LEU A 16 3.09 -3.24 -3.05
C LEU A 16 1.63 -3.33 -3.50
N ILE A 17 0.69 -3.25 -2.55
CA ILE A 17 -0.75 -3.21 -2.85
C ILE A 17 -1.08 -1.97 -3.71
N LEU A 18 -0.59 -0.78 -3.31
CA LEU A 18 -0.77 0.44 -4.09
C LEU A 18 -0.19 0.30 -5.52
N ALA A 19 1.02 -0.24 -5.63
CA ALA A 19 1.72 -0.40 -6.91
C ALA A 19 0.98 -1.35 -7.85
N VAL A 20 0.45 -2.47 -7.34
CA VAL A 20 -0.35 -3.41 -8.16
C VAL A 20 -1.65 -2.77 -8.64
N GLY A 21 -2.32 -2.00 -7.78
CA GLY A 21 -3.53 -1.25 -8.15
C GLY A 21 -3.25 -0.20 -9.24
N MET A 22 -2.18 0.58 -9.07
CA MET A 22 -1.72 1.58 -10.05
C MET A 22 -1.28 0.95 -11.37
N PHE A 23 -0.50 -0.13 -11.32
CA PHE A 23 -0.01 -0.83 -12.51
C PHE A 23 -1.16 -1.37 -13.36
N LYS A 24 -2.24 -1.83 -12.71
CA LYS A 24 -3.47 -2.26 -13.38
C LYS A 24 -4.24 -1.13 -14.05
N ILE A 25 -4.27 0.06 -13.46
CA ILE A 25 -4.91 1.25 -14.06
C ILE A 25 -4.06 1.78 -15.23
N LEU A 26 -2.73 1.83 -15.07
CA LEU A 26 -1.83 2.43 -16.06
C LEU A 26 -1.64 1.55 -17.30
N THR A 27 -1.67 0.23 -17.13
CA THR A 27 -1.29 -0.72 -18.19
C THR A 27 -2.50 -1.46 -18.78
N GLU A 28 -3.69 -1.32 -18.17
CA GLU A 28 -4.93 -2.05 -18.51
C GLU A 28 -4.76 -3.57 -18.70
N LEU A 29 -3.66 -4.14 -18.20
CA LEU A 29 -3.12 -5.44 -18.65
C LEU A 29 -3.96 -6.65 -18.24
N LEU A 30 -4.95 -6.46 -17.36
CA LEU A 30 -5.83 -7.53 -16.90
C LEU A 30 -7.29 -7.15 -17.24
N PRO A 31 -7.80 -7.54 -18.40
CA PRO A 31 -9.22 -7.33 -18.76
C PRO A 31 -10.18 -8.06 -17.81
N SER A 32 -9.69 -9.03 -17.04
CA SER A 32 -10.44 -9.84 -16.08
C SER A 32 -10.62 -9.22 -14.68
N MET A 33 -9.90 -8.14 -14.36
CA MET A 33 -10.05 -7.45 -13.09
C MET A 33 -10.78 -6.14 -13.32
N SER A 34 -12.03 -6.07 -12.81
CA SER A 34 -12.90 -4.90 -12.93
C SER A 34 -12.20 -3.64 -12.42
N LEU A 35 -12.35 -2.54 -13.16
CA LEU A 35 -11.84 -1.21 -12.80
C LEU A 35 -12.22 -0.81 -11.36
N PHE A 36 -13.37 -1.29 -10.88
CA PHE A 36 -13.83 -1.08 -9.52
C PHE A 36 -12.88 -1.69 -8.47
N VAL A 37 -12.38 -2.90 -8.72
CA VAL A 37 -11.44 -3.58 -7.82
C VAL A 37 -10.09 -2.87 -7.83
N ALA A 38 -9.64 -2.38 -9.00
CA ALA A 38 -8.41 -1.61 -9.11
C ALA A 38 -8.47 -0.31 -8.28
N TYR A 39 -9.59 0.40 -8.32
CA TYR A 39 -9.82 1.58 -7.47
C TYR A 39 -9.80 1.24 -5.98
N ILE A 40 -10.46 0.17 -5.55
CA ILE A 40 -10.42 -0.28 -4.14
C ILE A 40 -8.98 -0.60 -3.73
N PHE A 41 -8.22 -1.25 -4.60
CA PHE A 41 -6.82 -1.61 -4.33
C PHE A 41 -5.93 -0.38 -4.16
N VAL A 42 -6.11 0.64 -5.01
CA VAL A 42 -5.41 1.92 -4.90
C VAL A 42 -5.82 2.67 -3.64
N ILE A 43 -7.11 2.83 -3.36
CA ILE A 43 -7.59 3.56 -2.17
C ILE A 43 -7.11 2.87 -0.89
N THR A 44 -7.26 1.55 -0.80
CA THR A 44 -6.83 0.78 0.38
C THR A 44 -5.32 0.80 0.54
N GLY A 45 -4.57 0.69 -0.56
CA GLY A 45 -3.12 0.84 -0.57
C GLY A 45 -2.68 2.22 -0.06
N LEU A 46 -3.37 3.29 -0.46
CA LEU A 46 -3.05 4.66 -0.09
C LEU A 46 -3.32 4.92 1.40
N ILE A 47 -4.46 4.43 1.91
CA ILE A 47 -4.76 4.45 3.35
C ILE A 47 -3.69 3.68 4.14
N GLY A 48 -3.31 2.50 3.66
CA GLY A 48 -2.26 1.67 4.29
C GLY A 48 -0.91 2.38 4.32
N VAL A 49 -0.51 3.05 3.24
CA VAL A 49 0.74 3.82 3.17
C VAL A 49 0.71 5.01 4.13
N VAL A 50 -0.38 5.77 4.18
CA VAL A 50 -0.50 6.94 5.08
C VAL A 50 -0.50 6.48 6.55
N ALA A 51 -1.30 5.48 6.90
CA ALA A 51 -1.41 5.00 8.28
C ALA A 51 -0.11 4.37 8.79
N ASN A 52 0.52 3.49 7.99
CA ASN A 52 1.81 2.89 8.36
C ASN A 52 2.93 3.93 8.32
N GLY A 53 2.88 4.91 7.41
CA GLY A 53 3.86 6.01 7.32
C GLY A 53 3.81 6.94 8.52
N MET A 54 2.61 7.32 8.98
CA MET A 54 2.43 8.09 10.22
C MET A 54 2.90 7.31 11.45
N THR A 55 2.62 6.01 11.50
CA THR A 55 3.06 5.13 12.59
C THR A 55 4.59 5.02 12.62
N LEU A 56 5.23 4.86 11.46
CA LEU A 56 6.70 4.81 11.34
C LEU A 56 7.36 6.13 11.76
N ARG A 57 6.80 7.27 11.35
CA ARG A 57 7.27 8.60 11.78
C ARG A 57 7.18 8.78 13.30
N LYS A 58 6.07 8.37 13.93
CA LYS A 58 5.93 8.38 15.40
C LYS A 58 6.97 7.50 16.08
N LEU A 59 7.27 6.33 15.52
CA LEU A 59 8.22 5.35 16.05
C LEU A 59 9.69 5.74 15.85
N GLN A 60 9.99 6.62 14.89
CA GLN A 60 11.33 7.22 14.71
C GLN A 60 11.56 8.49 15.54
N THR A 61 10.50 9.16 16.00
CA THR A 61 10.60 10.43 16.75
C THR A 61 10.63 10.25 18.27
N ASN A 62 10.30 9.04 18.78
CA ASN A 62 10.58 8.61 20.16
C ASN A 62 11.92 7.89 20.22
#